data_AF-A0A7X2ZVA5-F1
#
_entry.id   AF-A0A7X2ZVA5-F1
#
_cell.length_a   1.000
_cell.length_b   1.000
_cell.length_c   1.000
_cell.angle_alpha   90.00
_cell.angle_beta   90.00
_cell.angle_gamma   90.00
#
_symmetry.space_group_name_H-M   'P 1'
#
loop_
_entity.id
_entity.type
_entity.pdbx_description
1 polymer ?
#
loop_
_entity_poly.entity_id
_entity_poly.type
_entity_poly.pdbx_seq_one_letter_code
_entity_poly.pdbx_strand_id
1 'polypeptide(L)'
;MVDSVALMKLNLVGVKSKTKDIDLDKGISPLVAYNRKYVESKRYRLEVVELPENYTHKLIWPNGQLADHVSNFLIPPNLSYSEAQIYRKAFMAGEIGLSWADFKKDVIQPIKNLNTGTLFYPELDYTMLNAYKIYDDGLNGGNGYNAVPGAHFGNIDWVRHFPYKERWEGLLPIVADGDAHGNIIKWHENLLQYRNIYIAESYHFKDYIEASLNGRSVCVIRMPSGVVRYYGGKESIAYLKKHFEEWKWWND
;
A
#
# COMPACT_ATOMS: atom_id res chain seq x y z
N MET A 1 17.34 -8.96 -4.89
CA MET A 1 15.95 -8.59 -4.57
C MET A 1 15.02 -8.94 -5.72
N VAL A 2 15.17 -8.32 -6.91
CA VAL A 2 14.25 -8.53 -8.06
C VAL A 2 14.06 -10.01 -8.42
N ASP A 3 15.14 -10.78 -8.56
CA ASP A 3 15.02 -12.21 -8.90
C ASP A 3 14.24 -13.00 -7.85
N SER A 4 14.43 -12.69 -6.56
CA SER A 4 13.67 -13.32 -5.47
C SER A 4 12.19 -12.97 -5.53
N VAL A 5 11.86 -11.71 -5.80
CA VAL A 5 10.47 -11.25 -5.97
C VAL A 5 9.81 -11.90 -7.18
N ALA A 6 10.54 -12.02 -8.29
CA ALA A 6 10.08 -12.72 -9.49
C ALA A 6 9.84 -14.21 -9.23
N LEU A 7 10.72 -14.88 -8.46
CA LEU A 7 10.54 -16.27 -8.04
C LEU A 7 9.31 -16.48 -7.15
N MET A 8 8.96 -15.48 -6.32
CA MET A 8 7.70 -15.47 -5.57
C MET A 8 6.47 -15.28 -6.48
N LYS A 9 6.63 -15.05 -7.78
CA LYS A 9 5.54 -14.75 -8.73
C LYS A 9 4.72 -13.53 -8.30
N LEU A 10 5.39 -12.50 -7.77
CA LEU A 10 4.77 -11.20 -7.54
C LEU A 10 4.83 -10.39 -8.84
N ASN A 11 3.75 -9.69 -9.17
CA ASN A 11 3.67 -8.89 -10.39
C ASN A 11 3.80 -7.39 -10.12
N LEU A 12 3.64 -6.94 -8.89
CA LEU A 12 3.85 -5.55 -8.48
C LEU A 12 4.48 -5.55 -7.08
N VAL A 13 5.49 -4.72 -6.88
CA VAL A 13 6.13 -4.54 -5.56
C VAL A 13 6.48 -3.08 -5.31
N GLY A 14 6.15 -2.58 -4.12
CA GLY A 14 6.69 -1.33 -3.60
C GLY A 14 8.01 -1.58 -2.89
N VAL A 15 9.06 -0.85 -3.27
CA VAL A 15 10.37 -0.95 -2.62
C VAL A 15 10.47 0.12 -1.54
N LYS A 16 10.66 -0.32 -0.30
CA LYS A 16 10.94 0.57 0.83
C LYS A 16 12.30 1.25 0.63
N SER A 17 12.28 2.54 0.36
CA SER A 17 13.48 3.38 0.27
C SER A 17 13.49 4.40 1.38
N LYS A 18 14.68 4.68 1.91
CA LYS A 18 14.86 5.78 2.86
C LYS A 18 14.60 7.08 2.12
N THR A 19 13.84 7.98 2.74
CA THR A 19 13.52 9.31 2.19
C THR A 19 14.72 10.04 1.59
N LYS A 20 15.86 10.04 2.30
CA LYS A 20 17.08 10.74 1.87
C LYS A 20 17.69 10.23 0.56
N ASP A 21 17.33 8.99 0.17
CA ASP A 21 17.83 8.35 -1.04
C ASP A 21 16.89 8.58 -2.25
N ILE A 22 15.73 9.20 -2.02
CA ILE A 22 14.75 9.53 -3.07
C ILE A 22 15.04 10.91 -3.63
N ASP A 23 15.15 11.00 -4.95
CA ASP A 23 15.11 12.27 -5.66
C ASP A 23 13.65 12.76 -5.68
N LEU A 24 13.28 13.64 -4.74
CA LEU A 24 11.91 14.16 -4.62
C LEU A 24 11.45 14.93 -5.86
N ASP A 25 12.37 15.46 -6.68
CA ASP A 25 12.03 16.13 -7.95
C ASP A 25 11.73 15.13 -9.08
N LYS A 26 11.93 13.83 -8.83
CA LYS A 26 11.56 12.74 -9.74
C LYS A 26 10.62 11.68 -9.11
N GLY A 27 10.49 11.68 -7.78
CA GLY A 27 9.73 10.69 -7.04
C GLY A 27 10.31 9.26 -7.12
N ILE A 28 11.63 9.13 -7.29
CA ILE A 28 12.26 7.81 -7.45
C ILE A 28 13.70 7.82 -6.94
N SER A 29 14.10 6.75 -6.24
CA SER A 29 15.48 6.52 -5.82
C SER A 29 16.33 5.86 -6.93
N PRO A 30 17.66 6.01 -6.88
CA PRO A 30 18.57 5.30 -7.79
C PRO A 30 18.41 3.77 -7.74
N LEU A 31 18.11 3.22 -6.57
CA LEU A 31 17.88 1.78 -6.37
C LEU A 31 16.65 1.31 -7.14
N VAL A 32 15.52 2.01 -7.02
CA VAL A 32 14.29 1.66 -7.73
C VAL A 32 14.48 1.84 -9.25
N ALA A 33 15.13 2.93 -9.67
CA ALA A 33 15.46 3.13 -11.09
C ALA A 33 16.32 1.99 -11.67
N TYR A 34 17.33 1.52 -10.91
CA TYR A 34 18.14 0.36 -11.29
C TYR A 34 17.30 -0.92 -11.37
N ASN A 35 16.46 -1.19 -10.36
CA ASN A 35 15.61 -2.38 -10.32
C ASN A 35 14.65 -2.45 -11.51
N ARG A 36 14.05 -1.31 -11.91
CA ARG A 36 13.17 -1.24 -13.10
C ARG A 36 13.89 -1.62 -14.38
N LYS A 37 15.10 -1.08 -14.61
CA LYS A 37 15.94 -1.46 -15.76
C LYS A 37 16.34 -2.94 -15.72
N TYR A 38 16.64 -3.46 -14.54
CA TYR A 38 16.99 -4.87 -14.38
C TYR A 38 15.80 -5.79 -14.72
N VAL A 39 14.60 -5.48 -14.24
CA VAL A 39 13.35 -6.16 -14.61
C VAL A 39 13.14 -6.20 -16.13
N GLU A 40 13.30 -5.05 -16.80
CA GLU A 40 13.19 -4.96 -18.26
C GLU A 40 14.22 -5.85 -18.97
N SER A 41 15.49 -5.82 -18.51
CA SER A 41 16.56 -6.64 -19.09
C SER A 41 16.30 -8.15 -18.97
N LYS A 42 15.62 -8.55 -17.89
CA LYS A 42 15.23 -9.95 -17.62
C LYS A 42 13.89 -10.33 -18.22
N ARG A 43 13.12 -9.37 -18.76
CA ARG A 43 11.76 -9.56 -19.27
C ARG A 43 10.82 -10.17 -18.23
N TYR A 44 10.97 -9.79 -16.97
CA TYR A 44 10.06 -10.23 -15.92
C TYR A 44 8.72 -9.52 -16.02
N ARG A 45 7.63 -10.28 -15.76
CA ARG A 45 6.28 -9.73 -15.57
C ARG A 45 6.13 -9.19 -14.14
N LEU A 46 6.90 -8.15 -13.84
CA LEU A 46 6.97 -7.50 -12.54
C LEU A 46 7.06 -5.99 -12.75
N GLU A 47 6.31 -5.20 -12.00
CA GLU A 47 6.53 -3.77 -11.87
C GLU A 47 7.10 -3.44 -10.49
N VAL A 48 8.12 -2.59 -10.48
CA VAL A 48 8.78 -2.12 -9.27
C VAL A 48 8.51 -0.62 -9.14
N VAL A 49 7.87 -0.24 -8.05
CA VAL A 49 7.55 1.16 -7.73
C VAL A 49 8.20 1.59 -6.44
N GLU A 50 8.34 2.90 -6.27
CA GLU A 50 8.88 3.49 -5.04
C GLU A 50 7.82 3.47 -3.94
N LEU A 51 8.19 3.04 -2.73
CA LEU A 51 7.36 3.08 -1.53
C LEU A 51 8.20 3.72 -0.40
N PRO A 52 8.21 5.04 -0.26
CA PRO A 52 9.06 5.71 0.72
C PRO A 52 8.74 5.25 2.14
N GLU A 53 9.77 5.07 2.97
CA GLU A 53 9.64 4.98 4.43
C GLU A 53 9.29 6.37 4.98
N ASN A 54 8.01 6.77 4.90
CA ASN A 54 7.54 8.08 5.39
C ASN A 54 7.44 8.14 6.93
N TYR A 55 8.41 7.56 7.65
CA TYR A 55 8.49 7.60 9.12
C TYR A 55 8.58 9.01 9.67
N THR A 56 9.09 9.93 8.86
CA THR A 56 9.19 11.35 9.22
C THR A 56 7.85 12.08 9.21
N HIS A 57 6.81 11.52 8.59
CA HIS A 57 5.49 12.13 8.58
C HIS A 57 4.83 12.05 9.96
N LYS A 58 4.27 13.18 10.41
CA LYS A 58 3.78 13.36 11.78
C LYS A 58 2.39 13.98 11.80
N LEU A 59 1.59 13.57 12.79
CA LEU A 59 0.27 14.11 13.11
C LEU A 59 0.19 14.53 14.58
N ILE A 60 -0.64 15.54 14.83
CA ILE A 60 -1.09 15.93 16.17
C ILE A 60 -2.60 15.67 16.26
N TRP A 61 -2.98 14.74 17.14
CA TRP A 61 -4.38 14.41 17.39
C TRP A 61 -5.10 15.53 18.15
N PRO A 62 -6.45 15.60 18.10
CA PRO A 62 -7.22 16.61 18.83
C PRO A 62 -6.98 16.63 20.34
N ASN A 63 -6.55 15.52 20.94
CA ASN A 63 -6.20 15.40 22.35
C ASN A 63 -4.73 15.80 22.65
N GLY A 64 -3.99 16.33 21.66
CA GLY A 64 -2.59 16.71 21.77
C GLY A 64 -1.60 15.55 21.63
N GLN A 65 -2.06 14.30 21.46
CA GLN A 65 -1.16 13.17 21.26
C GLN A 65 -0.42 13.30 19.92
N LEU A 66 0.90 13.13 19.96
CA LEU A 66 1.73 13.06 18.77
C LEU A 66 1.65 11.66 18.17
N ALA A 67 1.62 11.58 16.84
CA ALA A 67 1.78 10.35 16.09
C ALA A 67 2.81 10.54 14.97
N ASP A 68 3.58 9.49 14.73
CA ASP A 68 4.53 9.35 13.63
C ASP A 68 4.12 8.13 12.78
N HIS A 69 4.84 7.88 11.68
CA HIS A 69 4.60 6.73 10.79
C HIS A 69 3.16 6.71 10.24
N VAL A 70 2.60 7.90 10.04
CA VAL A 70 1.18 8.13 9.73
C VAL A 70 0.87 8.02 8.24
N SER A 71 1.78 7.53 7.42
CA SER A 71 1.50 7.40 5.99
C SER A 71 2.41 6.39 5.30
N ASN A 72 1.81 5.60 4.43
CA ASN A 72 2.42 4.77 3.42
C ASN A 72 1.65 5.01 2.13
N PHE A 73 2.40 5.23 1.05
CA PHE A 73 1.84 5.32 -0.29
C PHE A 73 2.91 5.04 -1.33
N LEU A 74 2.51 4.33 -2.36
CA LEU A 74 3.35 4.08 -3.52
C LEU A 74 3.45 5.38 -4.33
N ILE A 75 4.66 5.75 -4.77
CA ILE A 75 4.80 6.86 -5.71
C ILE A 75 4.48 6.33 -7.11
N PRO A 76 3.56 6.98 -7.84
CA PRO A 76 3.30 6.60 -9.22
C PRO A 76 4.59 6.62 -10.06
N PRO A 77 4.83 5.58 -10.88
CA PRO A 77 6.04 5.54 -11.70
C PRO A 77 5.99 6.65 -12.76
N ASN A 78 7.15 7.21 -13.07
CA ASN A 78 7.32 8.19 -14.16
C ASN A 78 6.53 9.50 -13.95
N LEU A 79 6.54 10.05 -12.73
CA LEU A 79 5.95 11.37 -12.47
C LEU A 79 6.46 12.41 -13.47
N SER A 80 5.54 13.22 -14.01
CA SER A 80 5.91 14.47 -14.66
C SER A 80 6.59 15.42 -13.66
N TYR A 81 7.33 16.41 -14.17
CA TYR A 81 7.95 17.42 -13.30
C TYR A 81 6.92 18.09 -12.38
N SER A 82 5.75 18.46 -12.90
CA SER A 82 4.66 19.05 -12.11
C SER A 82 4.14 18.12 -11.02
N GLU A 83 3.99 16.83 -11.31
CA GLU A 83 3.53 15.84 -10.32
C GLU A 83 4.59 15.59 -9.25
N ALA A 84 5.87 15.57 -9.64
CA ALA A 84 6.96 15.47 -8.68
C ALA A 84 7.02 16.68 -7.74
N GLN A 85 6.73 17.90 -8.24
CA GLN A 85 6.62 19.08 -7.37
C GLN A 85 5.42 19.01 -6.40
N ILE A 86 4.28 18.46 -6.85
CA ILE A 86 3.12 18.21 -5.98
C ILE A 86 3.51 17.21 -4.87
N TYR A 87 4.11 16.09 -5.26
CA TYR A 87 4.59 15.05 -4.34
C TYR A 87 5.59 15.63 -3.33
N ARG A 88 6.61 16.35 -3.80
CA ARG A 88 7.64 16.98 -2.95
C ARG A 88 7.02 17.91 -1.91
N LYS A 89 6.09 18.78 -2.32
CA LYS A 89 5.43 19.72 -1.41
C LYS A 89 4.61 18.98 -0.34
N ALA A 90 3.86 17.97 -0.75
CA ALA A 90 3.05 17.15 0.15
C ALA A 90 3.92 16.37 1.15
N PHE A 91 5.02 15.79 0.66
CA PHE A 91 6.01 15.10 1.48
C PHE A 91 6.57 16.02 2.56
N MET A 92 7.09 17.20 2.17
CA MET A 92 7.66 18.16 3.13
C MET A 92 6.63 18.67 4.13
N ALA A 93 5.36 18.83 3.74
CA ALA A 93 4.29 19.21 4.65
C ALA A 93 4.04 18.14 5.73
N GLY A 94 4.12 16.86 5.36
CA GLY A 94 3.96 15.74 6.28
C GLY A 94 4.96 15.72 7.44
N GLU A 95 6.17 16.25 7.25
CA GLU A 95 7.24 16.21 8.25
C GLU A 95 7.07 17.21 9.42
N ILE A 96 6.17 18.18 9.28
CA ILE A 96 6.04 19.33 10.18
C ILE A 96 5.28 18.97 11.48
N GLY A 97 4.44 17.94 11.48
CA GLY A 97 3.55 17.62 12.60
C GLY A 97 2.23 18.37 12.51
N LEU A 98 1.42 18.05 11.51
CA LEU A 98 0.18 18.74 11.20
C LEU A 98 -1.00 18.27 12.05
N SER A 99 -2.02 19.10 12.20
CA SER A 99 -3.34 18.63 12.66
C SER A 99 -3.93 17.68 11.61
N TRP A 100 -4.87 16.80 11.98
CA TRP A 100 -5.56 15.95 11.00
C TRP A 100 -6.22 16.76 9.86
N ALA A 101 -6.79 17.93 10.17
CA ALA A 101 -7.41 18.77 9.15
C ALA A 101 -6.39 19.31 8.13
N ASP A 102 -5.23 19.77 8.62
CA ASP A 102 -4.17 20.30 7.76
C ASP A 102 -3.47 19.18 7.01
N PHE A 103 -3.26 18.01 7.62
CA PHE A 103 -2.66 16.87 6.96
C PHE A 103 -3.51 16.36 5.79
N LYS A 104 -4.84 16.32 5.95
CA LYS A 104 -5.75 16.01 4.84
C LYS A 104 -5.58 17.00 3.68
N LYS A 105 -5.47 18.30 3.99
CA LYS A 105 -5.40 19.38 3.01
C LYS A 105 -4.03 19.46 2.32
N ASP A 106 -2.95 19.34 3.08
CA ASP A 106 -1.60 19.66 2.64
C ASP A 106 -0.79 18.40 2.25
N VAL A 107 -1.25 17.20 2.65
CA VAL A 107 -0.61 15.93 2.32
C VAL A 107 -1.54 15.03 1.49
N ILE A 108 -2.69 14.63 2.03
CA ILE A 108 -3.55 13.61 1.39
C ILE A 108 -4.15 14.12 0.08
N GLN A 109 -4.80 15.29 0.11
CA GLN A 109 -5.48 15.84 -1.06
C GLN A 109 -4.53 16.07 -2.25
N PRO A 110 -3.31 16.63 -2.08
CA PRO A 110 -2.34 16.73 -3.16
C PRO A 110 -1.91 15.38 -3.74
N ILE A 111 -1.62 14.38 -2.88
CA ILE A 111 -1.21 13.04 -3.32
C ILE A 111 -2.34 12.33 -4.07
N LYS A 112 -3.58 12.47 -3.60
CA LYS A 112 -4.77 11.95 -4.27
C LYS A 112 -5.02 12.56 -5.65
N ASN A 113 -4.58 13.81 -5.87
CA ASN A 113 -4.76 14.54 -7.12
C ASN A 113 -3.65 14.29 -8.16
N LEU A 114 -2.67 13.42 -7.87
CA LEU A 114 -1.75 12.94 -8.90
C LEU A 114 -2.56 12.18 -9.97
N ASN A 115 -2.22 12.31 -11.26
CA ASN A 115 -3.11 11.82 -12.34
C ASN A 115 -3.38 10.32 -12.28
N THR A 116 -2.38 9.54 -11.86
CA THR A 116 -2.48 8.08 -11.72
C THR A 116 -3.19 7.66 -10.42
N GLY A 117 -3.34 8.57 -9.46
CA GLY A 117 -3.76 8.27 -8.10
C GLY A 117 -2.76 7.39 -7.34
N THR A 118 -3.05 7.12 -6.07
CA THR A 118 -2.32 6.13 -5.26
C THR A 118 -3.19 5.66 -4.08
N LEU A 119 -2.79 4.57 -3.45
CA LEU A 119 -3.32 4.18 -2.14
C LEU A 119 -2.49 4.85 -1.04
N PHE A 120 -3.19 5.35 -0.03
CA PHE A 120 -2.66 6.08 1.09
C PHE A 120 -3.30 5.54 2.38
N TYR A 121 -2.46 5.00 3.25
CA TYR A 121 -2.86 4.34 4.50
C TYR A 121 -1.78 4.56 5.57
N PRO A 122 -2.09 4.48 6.87
CA PRO A 122 -1.06 4.54 7.92
C PRO A 122 -0.31 3.20 8.01
N GLU A 123 0.99 3.22 8.36
CA GLU A 123 1.74 1.97 8.59
C GLU A 123 1.38 1.35 9.95
N LEU A 124 1.37 2.18 10.99
CA LEU A 124 1.02 1.77 12.35
C LEU A 124 -0.40 2.20 12.69
N ASP A 125 -1.12 1.29 13.33
CA ASP A 125 -2.54 1.48 13.60
C ASP A 125 -2.77 2.48 14.74
N TYR A 126 -3.92 3.13 14.69
CA TYR A 126 -4.31 4.09 15.69
C TYR A 126 -5.14 3.43 16.79
N THR A 127 -5.38 4.19 17.85
CA THR A 127 -6.51 3.86 18.74
C THR A 127 -7.79 3.78 17.91
N MET A 128 -8.71 2.86 18.26
CA MET A 128 -9.97 2.64 17.53
C MET A 128 -10.74 3.95 17.24
N LEU A 129 -10.73 4.91 18.18
CA LEU A 129 -11.39 6.21 18.03
C LEU A 129 -10.82 7.03 16.86
N ASN A 130 -9.49 7.05 16.72
CA ASN A 130 -8.84 7.76 15.63
C ASN A 130 -9.07 7.03 14.31
N ALA A 131 -9.04 5.69 14.31
CA ALA A 131 -9.32 4.89 13.12
C ALA A 131 -10.70 5.20 12.52
N TYR A 132 -11.76 5.33 13.34
CA TYR A 132 -13.09 5.72 12.84
C TYR A 132 -13.07 7.04 12.10
N LYS A 133 -12.47 8.07 12.71
CA LYS A 133 -12.43 9.41 12.11
C LYS A 133 -11.70 9.42 10.76
N ILE A 134 -10.51 8.83 10.71
CA ILE A 134 -9.61 9.01 9.56
C ILE A 134 -9.98 8.16 8.33
N TYR A 135 -10.55 6.97 8.56
CA TYR A 135 -10.96 6.07 7.47
C TYR A 135 -12.36 6.44 6.99
N ASP A 136 -13.27 6.86 7.89
CA ASP A 136 -14.58 7.37 7.47
C ASP A 136 -14.43 8.65 6.62
N ASP A 137 -13.45 9.50 6.94
CA ASP A 137 -13.10 10.66 6.09
C ASP A 137 -12.65 10.27 4.67
N GLY A 138 -12.20 9.03 4.44
CA GLY A 138 -11.77 8.52 3.14
C GLY A 138 -12.86 7.81 2.34
N LEU A 139 -14.01 7.52 2.96
CA LEU A 139 -15.15 6.87 2.30
C LEU A 139 -15.72 7.73 1.17
N ASN A 140 -16.31 7.09 0.16
CA ASN A 140 -17.00 7.73 -0.96
C ASN A 140 -16.15 8.78 -1.69
N GLY A 141 -14.83 8.56 -1.77
CA GLY A 141 -13.91 9.52 -2.38
C GLY A 141 -13.68 10.77 -1.52
N GLY A 142 -13.86 10.68 -0.20
CA GLY A 142 -13.51 11.73 0.75
C GLY A 142 -12.00 11.95 0.87
N ASN A 143 -11.61 12.88 1.76
CA ASN A 143 -10.24 13.36 1.90
C ASN A 143 -9.48 12.77 3.10
N GLY A 144 -9.84 11.56 3.55
CA GLY A 144 -9.09 10.75 4.52
C GLY A 144 -8.23 9.67 3.86
N TYR A 145 -7.81 8.69 4.66
CA TYR A 145 -7.09 7.51 4.12
C TYR A 145 -8.02 6.71 3.21
N ASN A 146 -7.53 6.34 2.03
CA ASN A 146 -8.33 5.62 1.03
C ASN A 146 -8.02 4.12 1.00
N ALA A 147 -7.26 3.59 1.96
CA ALA A 147 -6.98 2.17 2.12
C ALA A 147 -6.70 1.84 3.60
N VAL A 148 -6.85 0.57 3.97
CA VAL A 148 -6.69 0.08 5.35
C VAL A 148 -5.71 -1.08 5.39
N PRO A 149 -4.67 -1.09 6.25
CA PRO A 149 -3.79 -2.24 6.38
C PRO A 149 -4.55 -3.40 7.05
N GLY A 150 -4.53 -4.57 6.40
CA GLY A 150 -5.20 -5.79 6.86
C GLY A 150 -4.28 -6.99 7.09
N ALA A 151 -3.08 -6.99 6.51
CA ALA A 151 -2.04 -7.98 6.77
C ALA A 151 -0.68 -7.29 6.92
N HIS A 152 0.15 -7.80 7.83
CA HIS A 152 1.47 -7.28 8.14
C HIS A 152 2.41 -8.42 8.58
N PHE A 153 3.74 -8.24 8.51
CA PHE A 153 4.65 -9.19 9.15
C PHE A 153 4.45 -9.21 10.68
N GLY A 154 4.68 -10.35 11.32
CA GLY A 154 4.54 -10.53 12.78
C GLY A 154 3.09 -10.69 13.26
N ASN A 155 2.12 -10.12 12.54
CA ASN A 155 0.70 -10.36 12.74
C ASN A 155 -0.01 -10.37 11.37
N ILE A 156 -0.21 -11.57 10.83
CA ILE A 156 -0.63 -11.77 9.44
C ILE A 156 -2.11 -11.44 9.18
N ASP A 157 -2.91 -11.23 10.23
CA ASP A 157 -4.33 -10.91 10.12
C ASP A 157 -4.70 -9.79 11.09
N TRP A 158 -4.40 -8.56 10.69
CA TRP A 158 -4.72 -7.37 11.46
C TRP A 158 -6.21 -7.12 11.54
N VAL A 159 -7.00 -7.57 10.57
CA VAL A 159 -8.45 -7.41 10.62
C VAL A 159 -9.03 -8.19 11.80
N ARG A 160 -8.56 -9.42 12.05
CA ARG A 160 -8.99 -10.19 13.24
C ARG A 160 -8.36 -9.73 14.54
N HIS A 161 -7.13 -9.23 14.50
CA HIS A 161 -6.48 -8.70 15.69
C HIS A 161 -7.09 -7.37 16.14
N PHE A 162 -7.55 -6.56 15.18
CA PHE A 162 -8.22 -5.28 15.38
C PHE A 162 -9.61 -5.32 14.70
N PRO A 163 -10.62 -5.99 15.30
CA PRO A 163 -11.90 -6.30 14.65
C PRO A 163 -12.67 -5.09 14.14
N TYR A 164 -12.42 -3.90 14.69
CA TYR A 164 -13.02 -2.66 14.22
C TYR A 164 -12.67 -2.35 12.75
N LYS A 165 -11.62 -2.95 12.19
CA LYS A 165 -11.27 -2.85 10.76
C LYS A 165 -12.29 -3.52 9.83
N GLU A 166 -13.04 -4.51 10.30
CA GLU A 166 -14.11 -5.15 9.51
C GLU A 166 -15.16 -4.13 9.03
N ARG A 167 -15.28 -2.98 9.72
CA ARG A 167 -16.14 -1.85 9.31
C ARG A 167 -15.88 -1.38 7.89
N TRP A 168 -14.63 -1.38 7.42
CA TRP A 168 -14.25 -0.87 6.09
C TRP A 168 -14.06 -1.98 5.06
N GLU A 169 -14.29 -3.24 5.42
CA GLU A 169 -14.22 -4.35 4.47
C GLU A 169 -15.24 -4.14 3.34
N GLY A 170 -14.74 -4.12 2.10
CA GLY A 170 -15.57 -3.87 0.92
C GLY A 170 -16.00 -2.41 0.73
N LEU A 171 -15.58 -1.49 1.62
CA LEU A 171 -15.79 -0.04 1.49
C LEU A 171 -14.48 0.69 1.11
N LEU A 172 -13.36 0.24 1.66
CA LEU A 172 -12.02 0.69 1.30
C LEU A 172 -11.16 -0.52 0.92
N PRO A 173 -10.19 -0.35 0.00
CA PRO A 173 -9.19 -1.39 -0.25
C PRO A 173 -8.47 -1.80 1.03
N ILE A 174 -8.45 -3.11 1.30
CA ILE A 174 -7.66 -3.68 2.39
C ILE A 174 -6.30 -4.07 1.82
N VAL A 175 -5.21 -3.55 2.41
CA VAL A 175 -3.83 -3.70 1.92
C VAL A 175 -3.11 -4.78 2.69
N ALA A 176 -2.35 -5.60 1.98
CA ALA A 176 -1.40 -6.56 2.53
C ALA A 176 -0.01 -5.91 2.46
N ASP A 177 0.44 -5.35 3.58
CA ASP A 177 1.74 -4.68 3.66
C ASP A 177 2.80 -5.67 4.14
N GLY A 178 3.85 -5.86 3.33
CA GLY A 178 4.94 -6.77 3.66
C GLY A 178 5.85 -6.24 4.78
N ASP A 179 5.97 -4.91 4.86
CA ASP A 179 6.93 -4.15 5.67
C ASP A 179 8.33 -4.80 5.82
N ALA A 180 8.78 -5.41 4.73
CA ALA A 180 10.01 -6.20 4.67
C ALA A 180 11.24 -5.30 4.46
N HIS A 181 12.05 -5.14 5.51
CA HIS A 181 13.22 -4.27 5.48
C HIS A 181 14.53 -5.02 5.13
N GLY A 182 15.28 -4.51 4.16
CA GLY A 182 16.60 -5.04 3.83
C GLY A 182 16.56 -6.32 2.98
N ASN A 183 17.08 -7.44 3.50
CA ASN A 183 17.27 -8.65 2.69
C ASN A 183 15.95 -9.42 2.50
N ILE A 184 15.34 -9.29 1.32
CA ILE A 184 14.10 -9.96 0.94
C ILE A 184 14.10 -11.49 1.14
N ILE A 185 15.27 -12.14 1.04
CA ILE A 185 15.38 -13.60 1.24
C ILE A 185 15.04 -13.96 2.69
N LYS A 186 15.40 -13.11 3.66
CA LYS A 186 15.06 -13.32 5.07
C LYS A 186 13.56 -13.20 5.34
N TRP A 187 12.86 -12.40 4.53
CA TRP A 187 11.43 -12.15 4.66
C TRP A 187 10.57 -13.10 3.82
N HIS A 188 11.19 -14.05 3.11
CA HIS A 188 10.51 -14.89 2.14
C HIS A 188 9.28 -15.60 2.73
N GLU A 189 9.45 -16.28 3.87
CA GLU A 189 8.36 -17.00 4.52
C GLU A 189 7.23 -16.08 4.98
N ASN A 190 7.54 -14.86 5.42
CA ASN A 190 6.53 -13.88 5.81
C ASN A 190 5.71 -13.39 4.61
N LEU A 191 6.39 -13.08 3.51
CA LEU A 191 5.77 -12.53 2.30
C LEU A 191 4.92 -13.55 1.53
N LEU A 192 5.10 -14.85 1.78
CA LEU A 192 4.25 -15.90 1.21
C LEU A 192 2.91 -16.06 1.93
N GLN A 193 2.72 -15.43 3.09
CA GLN A 193 1.51 -15.58 3.89
C GLN A 193 0.34 -14.75 3.38
N TYR A 194 0.57 -13.66 2.65
CA TYR A 194 -0.49 -12.77 2.22
C TYR A 194 -0.16 -12.04 0.91
N ARG A 195 -1.19 -11.64 0.18
CA ARG A 195 -1.09 -10.82 -1.03
C ARG A 195 -2.33 -9.94 -1.19
N ASN A 196 -2.17 -8.80 -1.85
CA ASN A 196 -3.28 -8.20 -2.58
C ASN A 196 -3.43 -8.92 -3.92
N ILE A 197 -4.56 -9.60 -4.12
CA ILE A 197 -4.96 -10.13 -5.43
C ILE A 197 -5.96 -9.17 -6.04
N TYR A 198 -5.64 -8.62 -7.20
CA TYR A 198 -6.46 -7.62 -7.89
C TYR A 198 -6.90 -8.12 -9.26
N ILE A 199 -8.17 -7.92 -9.56
CA ILE A 199 -8.78 -8.28 -10.85
C ILE A 199 -8.64 -7.05 -11.73
N ALA A 200 -7.70 -7.05 -12.68
CA ALA A 200 -7.37 -5.89 -13.50
C ALA A 200 -6.93 -6.26 -14.93
N GLU A 201 -6.85 -5.26 -15.80
CA GLU A 201 -6.43 -5.43 -17.20
C GLU A 201 -4.96 -5.83 -17.34
N SER A 202 -4.11 -5.34 -16.45
CA SER A 202 -2.69 -5.67 -16.42
C SER A 202 -2.15 -5.67 -14.98
N TYR A 203 -0.86 -6.00 -14.84
CA TYR A 203 -0.18 -5.95 -13.55
C TYR A 203 0.35 -4.56 -13.18
N HIS A 204 0.11 -3.58 -14.04
CA HIS A 204 0.73 -2.28 -13.88
C HIS A 204 0.11 -1.47 -12.74
N PHE A 205 0.90 -0.59 -12.16
CA PHE A 205 0.55 0.26 -11.02
C PHE A 205 -0.79 0.96 -11.23
N LYS A 206 -1.00 1.59 -12.40
CA LYS A 206 -2.26 2.27 -12.72
C LYS A 206 -3.49 1.35 -12.59
N ASP A 207 -3.38 0.10 -13.03
CA ASP A 207 -4.47 -0.86 -13.08
C ASP A 207 -4.68 -1.51 -11.71
N TYR A 208 -3.61 -1.62 -10.90
CA TYR A 208 -3.72 -1.95 -9.47
C TYR A 208 -4.47 -0.87 -8.68
N ILE A 209 -4.15 0.42 -8.88
CA ILE A 209 -4.84 1.53 -8.22
C ILE A 209 -6.30 1.58 -8.65
N GLU A 210 -6.56 1.51 -9.95
CA GLU A 210 -7.91 1.53 -10.51
C GLU A 210 -8.75 0.34 -9.99
N ALA A 211 -8.21 -0.88 -10.00
CA ALA A 211 -8.91 -2.04 -9.45
C ALA A 211 -9.16 -1.89 -7.95
N SER A 212 -8.19 -1.38 -7.19
CA SER A 212 -8.33 -1.19 -5.75
C SER A 212 -9.44 -0.19 -5.40
N LEU A 213 -9.45 0.97 -6.05
CA LEU A 213 -10.44 2.03 -5.80
C LEU A 213 -11.85 1.64 -6.28
N ASN A 214 -11.97 0.69 -7.21
CA ASN A 214 -13.23 0.12 -7.68
C ASN A 214 -13.60 -1.21 -6.97
N GLY A 215 -13.01 -1.49 -5.81
CA GLY A 215 -13.38 -2.64 -4.98
C GLY A 215 -12.94 -4.01 -5.52
N ARG A 216 -12.09 -4.04 -6.55
CA ARG A 216 -11.58 -5.24 -7.24
C ARG A 216 -10.22 -5.73 -6.75
N SER A 217 -9.74 -5.22 -5.62
CA SER A 217 -8.55 -5.71 -4.91
C SER A 217 -8.97 -6.38 -3.60
N VAL A 218 -8.44 -7.57 -3.34
CA VAL A 218 -8.74 -8.37 -2.15
C VAL A 218 -7.43 -8.68 -1.42
N CYS A 219 -7.36 -8.36 -0.13
CA CYS A 219 -6.31 -8.87 0.74
C CYS A 219 -6.60 -10.34 1.04
N VAL A 220 -5.72 -11.23 0.58
CA VAL A 220 -5.82 -12.67 0.79
C VAL A 220 -4.71 -13.10 1.72
N ILE A 221 -5.06 -13.84 2.78
CA ILE A 221 -4.12 -14.40 3.75
C ILE A 221 -4.24 -15.91 3.77
N ARG A 222 -3.13 -16.62 3.59
CA ARG A 222 -2.98 -18.06 3.81
C ARG A 222 -2.49 -18.28 5.24
N MET A 223 -3.38 -18.74 6.10
CA MET A 223 -3.05 -19.08 7.48
C MET A 223 -2.12 -20.31 7.53
N PRO A 224 -1.30 -20.47 8.58
CA PRO A 224 -0.49 -21.67 8.78
C PRO A 224 -1.29 -22.98 8.78
N SER A 225 -2.58 -22.93 9.13
CA SER A 225 -3.51 -24.07 9.06
C SER A 225 -3.97 -24.43 7.64
N GLY A 226 -3.56 -23.68 6.62
CA GLY A 226 -4.04 -23.80 5.24
C GLY A 226 -5.36 -23.06 4.95
N VAL A 227 -6.03 -22.54 5.99
CA VAL A 227 -7.24 -21.72 5.80
C VAL A 227 -6.89 -20.44 5.05
N VAL A 228 -7.67 -20.12 4.01
CA VAL A 228 -7.53 -18.87 3.26
C VAL A 228 -8.59 -17.87 3.72
N ARG A 229 -8.14 -16.68 4.12
CA ARG A 229 -8.99 -15.55 4.51
C ARG A 229 -8.96 -14.48 3.42
N TYR A 230 -10.08 -13.79 3.28
CA TYR A 230 -10.32 -12.80 2.23
C TYR A 230 -10.89 -11.54 2.87
N TYR A 231 -10.34 -10.39 2.55
CA TYR A 231 -10.85 -9.08 2.97
C TYR A 231 -10.96 -8.16 1.74
N GLY A 232 -12.19 -7.81 1.38
CA GLY A 232 -12.49 -7.04 0.17
C GLY A 232 -13.98 -7.03 -0.19
N GLY A 233 -14.32 -6.57 -1.40
CA GLY A 233 -15.69 -6.54 -1.88
C GLY A 233 -16.28 -7.94 -2.08
N LYS A 234 -17.56 -8.14 -1.71
CA LYS A 234 -18.24 -9.46 -1.79
C LYS A 234 -18.15 -10.09 -3.18
N GLU A 235 -18.35 -9.28 -4.23
CA GLU A 235 -18.33 -9.75 -5.62
C GLU A 235 -16.92 -10.20 -6.04
N SER A 236 -15.89 -9.44 -5.68
CA SER A 236 -14.50 -9.80 -5.96
C SER A 236 -14.05 -11.02 -5.17
N ILE A 237 -14.47 -11.15 -3.91
CA ILE A 237 -14.23 -12.37 -3.11
C ILE A 237 -14.90 -13.58 -3.77
N ALA A 238 -16.15 -13.45 -4.22
CA ALA A 238 -16.86 -14.53 -4.90
C ALA A 238 -16.16 -14.93 -6.21
N TYR A 239 -15.70 -13.94 -6.99
CA TYR A 239 -14.90 -14.17 -8.19
C TYR A 239 -13.61 -14.92 -7.86
N LEU A 240 -12.81 -14.46 -6.90
CA LEU A 240 -11.57 -15.13 -6.52
C LEU A 240 -11.80 -16.56 -6.05
N LYS A 241 -12.84 -16.81 -5.25
CA LYS A 241 -13.18 -18.18 -4.81
C LYS A 241 -13.54 -19.08 -6.00
N LYS A 242 -14.26 -18.57 -6.99
CA LYS A 242 -14.61 -19.31 -8.22
C LYS A 242 -13.36 -19.62 -9.06
N HIS A 243 -12.42 -18.69 -9.12
CA HIS A 243 -11.20 -18.77 -9.93
C HIS A 243 -9.96 -19.14 -9.09
N PHE A 244 -10.14 -19.86 -7.98
CA PHE A 244 -9.11 -20.11 -6.96
C PHE A 244 -7.78 -20.65 -7.52
N GLU A 245 -7.87 -21.63 -8.41
CA GLU A 245 -6.70 -22.28 -9.03
C GLU A 245 -5.89 -21.35 -9.95
N GLU A 246 -6.48 -20.26 -10.44
CA GLU A 246 -5.84 -19.34 -11.39
C GLU A 246 -4.90 -18.35 -10.70
N TRP A 247 -5.11 -18.05 -9.42
CA TRP A 247 -4.35 -17.03 -8.69
C TRP A 247 -3.64 -17.56 -7.44
N LYS A 248 -3.94 -18.78 -6.97
CA LYS A 248 -3.22 -19.36 -5.83
C LYS A 248 -1.72 -19.42 -6.13
N TRP A 249 -0.91 -19.07 -5.15
CA TRP A 249 0.55 -18.93 -5.34
C TRP A 249 1.37 -20.00 -4.62
N TRP A 250 0.72 -20.91 -3.92
CA TRP A 250 1.34 -22.09 -3.35
C TRP A 250 0.98 -23.31 -4.18
N ASN A 251 1.91 -24.25 -4.24
CA ASN A 251 1.62 -25.62 -4.65
C ASN A 251 1.35 -26.39 -3.37
N ASP A 252 0.24 -27.14 -3.33
CA ASP A 252 0.01 -28.12 -2.28
C ASP A 252 0.99 -29.31 -2.44
#